data_AF-A0A927P5F5-F1
#
_entry.id   AF-A0A927P5F5-F1
#
_cell.length_a   1.000
_cell.length_b   1.000
_cell.length_c   1.000
_cell.angle_alpha   90.00
_cell.angle_beta   90.00
_cell.angle_gamma   90.00
#
_symmetry.space_group_name_H-M   'P 1'
#
loop_
_entity.id
_entity.type
_entity.pdbx_description
1 polymer ?
#
loop_
_entity_poly.entity_id
_entity_poly.type
_entity_poly.pdbx_seq_one_letter_code
_entity_poly.pdbx_strand_id
1 'polypeptide(L)'
;MNHREACIILEKLLEGIHPLTGEILPEDHVCSDPQVLRALHKAISALNHAHLESSVDGHRTYKRSQEDLSNNQALWTPEDDIYLRNACAQGIPLQEICSELCRSEHKVKFRLVYLGLADRTILGNSVNPESSYAHQGLPWYPEEEDKLTILYNSGCSPKEISSKMKRSVNSVMARLEKLGLIADRHVYTAPDILRF
;
A
#
# COMPACT_ATOMS: atom_id res chain seq x y z
N MET A 1 -14.68 30.61 -14.08
CA MET A 1 -15.20 29.26 -13.81
C MET A 1 -14.32 28.62 -12.74
N ASN A 2 -14.87 28.33 -11.56
CA ASN A 2 -14.14 27.61 -10.49
C ASN A 2 -14.25 26.08 -10.69
N HIS A 3 -13.46 25.29 -9.95
CA HIS A 3 -13.46 23.81 -10.10
C HIS A 3 -14.85 23.20 -9.88
N ARG A 4 -15.64 23.76 -8.96
CA ARG A 4 -17.00 23.29 -8.66
C ARG A 4 -17.97 23.55 -9.83
N GLU A 5 -17.90 24.73 -10.44
CA GLU A 5 -18.67 25.08 -11.64
C GLU A 5 -18.27 24.20 -12.84
N ALA A 6 -16.99 23.89 -12.98
CA ALA A 6 -16.51 22.97 -14.02
C ALA A 6 -17.04 21.54 -13.80
N CYS A 7 -17.03 21.02 -12.56
CA CYS A 7 -17.59 19.70 -12.25
C CYS A 7 -19.08 19.62 -12.59
N ILE A 8 -19.88 20.63 -12.21
CA ILE A 8 -21.32 20.66 -12.51
C ILE A 8 -21.59 20.59 -14.02
N ILE A 9 -20.81 21.29 -14.83
CA ILE A 9 -20.96 21.27 -16.29
C ILE A 9 -20.57 19.90 -16.87
N LEU A 10 -19.46 19.33 -16.39
CA LEU A 10 -18.98 18.03 -16.86
C LEU A 10 -19.91 16.88 -16.43
N GLU A 11 -20.49 16.93 -15.24
CA GLU A 11 -21.48 15.97 -14.73
C GLU A 11 -22.75 15.98 -15.60
N LYS A 12 -23.27 17.17 -15.94
CA LYS A 12 -24.42 17.27 -16.85
C LYS A 12 -24.15 16.64 -18.21
N LEU A 13 -22.96 16.88 -18.78
CA LEU A 13 -22.58 16.26 -20.06
C LEU A 13 -22.47 14.74 -19.96
N LEU A 14 -22.05 14.22 -18.81
CA LEU A 14 -21.92 12.80 -18.53
C LEU A 14 -23.27 12.10 -18.38
N GLU A 15 -24.25 12.80 -17.81
CA GLU A 15 -25.66 12.38 -17.76
C GLU A 15 -26.37 12.48 -19.11
N GLY A 16 -25.67 12.95 -20.16
CA GLY A 16 -26.25 13.14 -21.48
C GLY A 16 -27.16 14.38 -21.53
N ILE A 17 -26.88 15.42 -20.74
CA ILE A 17 -27.70 16.64 -20.65
C ILE A 17 -26.87 17.85 -21.08
N HIS A 18 -27.42 18.68 -21.97
CA HIS A 18 -26.78 19.91 -22.39
C HIS A 18 -26.70 20.90 -21.19
N PRO A 19 -25.49 21.37 -20.81
CA PRO A 19 -25.28 22.00 -19.51
C PRO A 19 -25.96 23.37 -19.35
N LEU A 20 -26.24 24.05 -20.46
CA LEU A 20 -26.84 25.38 -20.50
C LEU A 20 -28.35 25.37 -20.76
N THR A 21 -28.85 24.41 -21.54
CA THR A 21 -30.28 24.35 -21.94
C THR A 21 -31.07 23.31 -21.16
N GLY A 22 -30.40 22.31 -20.57
CA GLY A 22 -31.05 21.21 -19.84
C GLY A 22 -31.69 20.16 -20.75
N GLU A 23 -31.49 20.25 -22.06
CA GLU A 23 -32.01 19.29 -23.02
C GLU A 23 -31.21 17.99 -23.01
N ILE A 24 -31.85 16.87 -23.35
CA ILE A 24 -31.18 15.59 -23.50
C ILE A 24 -30.37 15.60 -24.79
N LEU A 25 -29.11 15.19 -24.72
CA LEU A 25 -28.21 15.08 -25.84
C LEU A 25 -28.63 13.89 -26.73
N PRO A 26 -28.51 14.01 -28.06
CA PRO A 26 -28.74 12.91 -29.00
C PRO A 26 -27.86 11.69 -28.70
N GLU A 27 -28.34 10.49 -29.05
CA GLU A 27 -27.58 9.25 -28.83
C GLU A 27 -26.26 9.19 -29.62
N ASP A 28 -26.17 9.86 -30.76
CA ASP A 28 -24.97 9.97 -31.61
C ASP A 28 -24.04 11.13 -31.21
N HIS A 29 -24.36 11.85 -30.13
CA HIS A 29 -23.58 12.97 -29.66
C HIS A 29 -22.19 12.52 -29.16
N VAL A 30 -21.16 13.33 -29.40
CA VAL A 30 -19.76 13.01 -29.06
C VAL A 30 -19.57 12.70 -27.57
N CYS A 31 -20.39 13.28 -26.69
CA CYS A 31 -20.37 12.98 -25.25
C CYS A 31 -20.84 11.56 -24.90
N SER A 32 -21.55 10.88 -25.79
CA SER A 32 -22.01 9.49 -25.63
C SER A 32 -20.95 8.47 -26.04
N ASP A 33 -19.85 8.91 -26.67
CA ASP A 33 -18.73 8.04 -27.05
C ASP A 33 -18.02 7.47 -25.80
N PRO A 34 -17.76 6.15 -25.74
CA PRO A 34 -17.13 5.53 -24.56
C PRO A 34 -15.76 6.09 -24.18
N GLN A 35 -14.94 6.55 -25.14
CA GLN A 35 -13.65 7.17 -24.84
C GLN A 35 -13.84 8.58 -24.26
N VAL A 36 -14.78 9.33 -24.81
CA VAL A 36 -15.10 10.68 -24.33
C VAL A 36 -15.69 10.61 -22.92
N LEU A 37 -16.60 9.67 -22.65
CA LEU A 37 -17.14 9.43 -21.30
C LEU A 37 -16.03 9.11 -20.29
N ARG A 38 -15.07 8.24 -20.65
CA ARG A 38 -13.92 7.94 -19.77
C ARG A 38 -13.04 9.16 -19.52
N ALA A 39 -12.81 9.98 -20.54
CA ALA A 39 -12.04 11.22 -20.41
C ALA A 39 -12.76 12.23 -19.49
N LEU A 40 -14.09 12.38 -19.62
CA LEU A 40 -14.91 13.23 -18.77
C LEU A 40 -14.89 12.76 -17.30
N HIS A 41 -15.10 11.46 -17.05
CA HIS A 41 -14.95 10.90 -15.70
C HIS A 41 -13.57 11.18 -15.10
N LYS A 42 -12.50 11.02 -15.90
CA LYS A 42 -11.13 11.27 -15.44
C LYS A 42 -10.92 12.75 -15.10
N ALA A 43 -11.49 13.66 -15.89
CA ALA A 43 -11.42 15.10 -15.66
C ALA A 43 -12.15 15.51 -14.37
N ILE A 44 -13.37 15.01 -14.13
CA ILE A 44 -14.14 15.27 -12.90
C ILE A 44 -13.36 14.80 -11.67
N SER A 45 -12.82 13.58 -11.71
CA SER A 45 -12.00 13.05 -10.62
C SER A 45 -10.77 13.92 -10.35
N ALA A 46 -10.05 14.34 -11.40
CA ALA A 46 -8.87 15.20 -11.25
C ALA A 46 -9.20 16.57 -10.64
N LEU A 47 -10.31 17.19 -11.06
CA LEU A 47 -10.76 18.48 -10.51
C LEU A 47 -11.17 18.38 -9.04
N ASN A 48 -11.82 17.28 -8.64
CA ASN A 48 -12.15 17.01 -7.25
C ASN A 48 -10.90 16.79 -6.39
N HIS A 49 -9.87 16.13 -6.93
CA HIS A 49 -8.58 15.98 -6.24
C HIS A 49 -7.81 17.32 -6.13
N ALA A 50 -7.81 18.15 -7.18
CA ALA A 50 -7.13 19.44 -7.17
C ALA A 50 -7.71 20.44 -6.14
N HIS A 51 -9.02 20.36 -5.86
CA HIS A 51 -9.66 21.17 -4.81
C HIS A 51 -9.17 20.81 -3.39
N LEU A 52 -8.76 19.55 -3.17
CA LEU A 52 -8.20 19.07 -1.90
C LEU A 52 -6.71 19.40 -1.75
N GLU A 53 -5.96 19.50 -2.86
CA GLU A 53 -4.52 19.81 -2.84
C GLU A 53 -4.21 21.31 -2.61
N SER A 54 -5.21 22.19 -2.73
CA SER A 54 -5.05 23.64 -2.56
C SER A 54 -4.87 24.10 -1.10
N SER A 55 -4.93 23.18 -0.11
CA SER A 55 -4.79 23.50 1.33
C SER A 55 -3.76 22.64 2.07
N VAL A 56 -2.93 21.87 1.36
CA VAL A 56 -1.89 21.03 2.00
C VAL A 56 -0.67 20.94 1.10
N ASP A 57 0.36 21.72 1.45
CA ASP A 57 1.69 21.60 0.88
C ASP A 57 2.27 20.20 1.15
N GLY A 58 2.58 19.48 0.08
CA GLY A 58 3.81 18.70 -0.03
C GLY A 58 3.90 17.34 0.65
N HIS A 59 2.81 16.65 1.03
CA HIS A 59 2.88 15.24 1.43
C HIS A 59 1.92 14.37 0.64
N ARG A 60 2.49 13.43 -0.11
CA ARG A 60 1.84 12.45 -0.97
C ARG A 60 0.98 11.49 -0.13
N THR A 61 -0.20 11.93 0.30
CA THR A 61 -1.17 11.09 0.98
C THR A 61 -1.82 10.18 -0.04
N TYR A 62 -1.50 8.90 0.02
CA TYR A 62 -2.14 7.85 -0.76
C TYR A 62 -3.61 7.74 -0.35
N LYS A 63 -4.49 8.48 -1.04
CA LYS A 63 -5.95 8.27 -0.97
C LYS A 63 -6.26 7.02 -1.78
N ARG A 64 -6.38 5.90 -1.08
CA ARG A 64 -6.67 4.58 -1.65
C ARG A 64 -8.15 4.49 -2.02
N SER A 65 -8.48 4.66 -3.29
CA SER A 65 -9.74 4.16 -3.84
C SER A 65 -9.67 2.63 -3.86
N GLN A 66 -10.74 1.97 -3.42
CA GLN A 66 -10.87 0.51 -3.34
C GLN A 66 -10.80 -0.19 -4.71
N GLU A 67 -10.83 0.54 -5.82
CA GLU A 67 -11.13 0.00 -7.15
C GLU A 67 -9.91 -0.13 -8.07
N ASP A 68 -8.69 0.25 -7.64
CA ASP A 68 -7.51 0.34 -8.51
C ASP A 68 -6.39 -0.67 -8.14
N LEU A 69 -6.73 -1.94 -7.90
CA LEU A 69 -5.76 -2.99 -7.54
C LEU A 69 -5.78 -4.16 -8.52
N SER A 70 -5.27 -3.95 -9.74
CA SER A 70 -4.85 -5.07 -10.59
C SER A 70 -3.58 -5.72 -10.01
N ASN A 71 -3.75 -6.78 -9.23
CA ASN A 71 -2.89 -7.96 -8.98
C ASN A 71 -1.39 -7.84 -8.65
N ASN A 72 -0.77 -6.66 -8.56
CA ASN A 72 0.63 -6.51 -8.12
C ASN A 72 0.80 -5.74 -6.80
N GLN A 73 -0.30 -5.19 -6.25
CA GLN A 73 -0.34 -4.41 -5.01
C GLN A 73 -1.51 -4.81 -4.08
N ALA A 74 -2.21 -5.92 -4.37
CA ALA A 74 -3.26 -6.41 -3.50
C ALA A 74 -2.65 -6.78 -2.14
N LEU A 75 -3.10 -6.11 -1.09
CA LEU A 75 -2.71 -6.44 0.28
C LEU A 75 -2.93 -7.92 0.56
N TRP A 76 -2.03 -8.51 1.32
CA TRP A 76 -2.26 -9.86 1.83
C TRP A 76 -3.42 -9.83 2.82
N THR A 77 -4.39 -10.71 2.59
CA THR A 77 -5.58 -10.84 3.42
C THR A 77 -5.42 -12.03 4.38
N PRO A 78 -6.18 -12.05 5.50
CA PRO A 78 -6.25 -13.23 6.35
C PRO A 78 -6.65 -14.50 5.58
N GLU A 79 -7.51 -14.36 4.58
CA GLU A 79 -7.94 -15.45 3.69
C GLU A 79 -6.78 -15.98 2.84
N ASP A 80 -5.95 -15.10 2.28
CA ASP A 80 -4.72 -15.49 1.59
C ASP A 80 -3.80 -16.30 2.52
N ASP A 81 -3.65 -15.86 3.77
CA ASP A 81 -2.80 -16.53 4.75
C ASP A 81 -3.36 -17.91 5.15
N ILE A 82 -4.69 -18.04 5.30
CA ILE A 82 -5.37 -19.32 5.53
C ILE A 82 -5.14 -20.25 4.33
N TYR A 83 -5.31 -19.75 3.11
CA TYR A 83 -5.05 -20.52 1.90
C TYR A 83 -3.61 -21.01 1.86
N LEU A 84 -2.61 -20.14 2.10
CA LEU A 84 -1.20 -20.54 2.13
C LEU A 84 -0.91 -21.64 3.16
N ARG A 85 -1.49 -21.55 4.36
CA ARG A 85 -1.34 -22.60 5.40
C ARG A 85 -1.90 -23.93 4.92
N ASN A 86 -3.10 -23.92 4.36
CA ASN A 86 -3.78 -25.12 3.87
C ASN A 86 -3.07 -25.73 2.66
N ALA A 87 -2.61 -24.90 1.73
CA ALA A 87 -1.90 -25.31 0.53
C ALA A 87 -0.55 -25.96 0.89
N CYS A 88 0.21 -25.37 1.82
CA CYS A 88 1.45 -25.98 2.33
C CYS A 88 1.19 -27.31 3.05
N ALA A 89 0.15 -27.41 3.88
CA ALA A 89 -0.20 -28.64 4.58
C ALA A 89 -0.57 -29.79 3.61
N GLN A 90 -1.17 -29.45 2.47
CA GLN A 90 -1.55 -30.39 1.41
C GLN A 90 -0.40 -30.66 0.41
N GLY A 91 0.73 -29.98 0.53
CA GLY A 91 1.85 -30.11 -0.41
C GLY A 91 1.54 -29.59 -1.81
N ILE A 92 0.63 -28.62 -1.94
CA ILE A 92 0.29 -28.00 -3.23
C ILE A 92 1.55 -27.35 -3.81
N PRO A 93 1.88 -27.59 -5.10
CA PRO A 93 3.08 -27.04 -5.70
C PRO A 93 3.00 -25.51 -5.79
N LEU A 94 4.14 -24.86 -5.58
CA LEU A 94 4.22 -23.40 -5.51
C LEU A 94 3.63 -22.69 -6.74
N GLN A 95 3.77 -23.28 -7.93
CA GLN A 95 3.20 -22.75 -9.17
C GLN A 95 1.67 -22.68 -9.13
N GLU A 96 1.00 -23.69 -8.56
CA GLU A 96 -0.46 -23.70 -8.38
C GLU A 96 -0.89 -22.65 -7.35
N ILE A 97 -0.14 -22.52 -6.24
CA ILE A 97 -0.37 -21.48 -5.23
C ILE A 97 -0.28 -20.08 -5.85
N CYS A 98 0.72 -19.84 -6.70
CA CYS A 98 0.89 -18.56 -7.41
C CYS A 98 -0.26 -18.26 -8.36
N SER A 99 -0.75 -19.29 -9.04
CA SER A 99 -1.84 -19.19 -10.00
C SER A 99 -3.16 -18.86 -9.30
N GLU A 100 -3.48 -19.57 -8.21
CA GLU A 100 -4.68 -19.34 -7.41
C GLU A 100 -4.69 -17.93 -6.80
N LEU A 101 -3.58 -17.52 -6.20
CA LEU A 101 -3.45 -16.20 -5.59
C LEU A 101 -3.23 -15.07 -6.59
N CYS A 102 -3.09 -15.39 -7.89
CA CYS A 102 -2.74 -14.43 -8.95
C CYS A 102 -1.51 -13.56 -8.59
N ARG A 103 -0.48 -14.15 -7.97
CA ARG A 103 0.71 -13.44 -7.47
C ARG A 103 2.00 -14.07 -7.98
N SER A 104 3.06 -13.27 -8.07
CA SER A 104 4.37 -13.77 -8.48
C SER A 104 4.97 -14.70 -7.44
N GLU A 105 5.75 -15.68 -7.91
CA GLU A 105 6.46 -16.64 -7.06
C GLU A 105 7.29 -15.96 -5.99
N HIS A 106 7.98 -14.88 -6.35
CA HIS A 106 8.76 -14.08 -5.41
C HIS A 106 7.89 -13.54 -4.26
N LYS A 107 6.71 -12.97 -4.55
CA LYS A 107 5.81 -12.44 -3.50
C LYS A 107 5.27 -13.55 -2.59
N VAL A 108 4.89 -14.68 -3.18
CA VAL A 108 4.40 -15.84 -2.43
C VAL A 108 5.49 -16.39 -1.52
N LYS A 109 6.71 -16.61 -2.04
CA LYS A 109 7.87 -17.07 -1.24
C LYS A 109 8.13 -16.17 -0.04
N PHE A 110 8.12 -14.85 -0.23
CA PHE A 110 8.28 -13.89 0.85
C PHE A 110 7.18 -13.98 1.91
N ARG A 111 5.93 -14.20 1.49
CA ARG A 111 4.81 -14.38 2.43
C ARG A 111 4.91 -15.70 3.19
N LEU A 112 5.32 -16.78 2.53
CA LEU A 112 5.54 -18.07 3.18
C LEU A 112 6.60 -17.98 4.29
N VAL A 113 7.71 -17.29 4.02
CA VAL A 113 8.75 -17.04 5.05
C VAL A 113 8.19 -16.19 6.19
N TYR A 114 7.44 -15.13 5.88
CA TYR A 114 6.81 -14.27 6.90
C TYR A 114 5.85 -15.05 7.82
N LEU A 115 5.04 -15.95 7.26
CA LEU A 115 4.10 -16.79 8.01
C LEU A 115 4.78 -17.95 8.76
N GLY A 116 6.08 -18.13 8.57
CA GLY A 116 6.84 -19.25 9.14
C GLY A 116 6.51 -20.61 8.49
N LEU A 117 5.95 -20.60 7.27
CA LEU A 117 5.59 -21.81 6.52
C LEU A 117 6.75 -22.34 5.67
N ALA A 118 7.77 -21.53 5.45
CA ALA A 118 8.98 -21.94 4.76
C ALA A 118 10.22 -21.32 5.39
N ASP A 119 11.34 -22.03 5.26
CA ASP A 119 12.64 -21.51 5.64
C ASP A 119 13.11 -20.42 4.67
N ARG A 120 13.92 -19.47 5.15
CA ARG A 120 14.40 -18.34 4.36
C ARG A 120 15.23 -18.74 3.15
N THR A 121 15.85 -19.92 3.15
CA THR A 121 16.64 -20.44 2.02
C THR A 121 15.89 -20.41 0.68
N ILE A 122 14.55 -20.43 0.69
CA ILE A 122 13.75 -20.33 -0.55
C ILE A 122 13.84 -18.96 -1.26
N LEU A 123 14.38 -17.93 -0.59
CA LEU A 123 14.53 -16.58 -1.14
C LEU A 123 15.83 -16.38 -1.95
N GLY A 124 16.74 -17.38 -1.97
CA GLY A 124 18.02 -17.33 -2.67
C GLY A 124 19.18 -16.75 -1.86
N ASN A 125 20.38 -16.67 -2.47
CA ASN A 125 21.69 -16.46 -1.83
C ASN A 125 21.94 -15.08 -1.18
N SER A 126 20.92 -14.24 -0.96
CA SER A 126 21.09 -12.84 -0.56
C SER A 126 20.95 -12.58 0.96
N VAL A 127 20.97 -13.59 1.83
CA VAL A 127 20.83 -13.34 3.28
C VAL A 127 21.75 -14.26 4.07
N ASN A 128 22.45 -13.67 5.05
CA ASN A 128 23.24 -14.39 6.04
C ASN A 128 22.32 -15.35 6.85
N PRO A 129 22.54 -16.68 6.80
CA PRO A 129 21.75 -17.65 7.56
C PRO A 129 21.83 -17.41 9.08
N GLU A 130 22.92 -16.81 9.55
CA GLU A 130 23.17 -16.49 10.97
C GLU A 130 22.49 -15.19 11.42
N SER A 131 21.67 -14.55 10.58
CA SER A 131 20.93 -13.36 11.02
C SER A 131 19.89 -13.74 12.08
N SER A 132 20.05 -13.20 13.29
CA SER A 132 19.11 -13.35 14.40
C SER A 132 17.71 -12.76 14.13
N TYR A 133 17.53 -12.04 13.01
CA TYR A 133 16.28 -11.37 12.66
C TYR A 133 15.50 -12.13 11.59
N ALA A 134 14.49 -12.90 11.97
CA ALA A 134 13.67 -13.76 11.10
C ALA A 134 12.91 -13.02 9.97
N HIS A 135 12.76 -11.70 10.04
CA HIS A 135 12.12 -10.91 8.98
C HIS A 135 13.07 -9.95 8.25
N GLN A 136 14.39 -10.07 8.38
CA GLN A 136 15.32 -9.21 7.64
C GLN A 136 15.12 -9.32 6.12
N GLY A 137 15.09 -8.17 5.42
CA GLY A 137 14.93 -8.11 3.97
C GLY A 137 13.52 -8.36 3.44
N LEU A 138 12.58 -8.86 4.27
CA LEU A 138 11.19 -9.01 3.86
C LEU A 138 10.55 -7.62 3.63
N PRO A 139 9.55 -7.47 2.74
CA PRO A 139 8.68 -6.30 2.69
C PRO A 139 8.04 -6.07 4.06
N TRP A 140 7.79 -4.82 4.40
CA TRP A 140 6.89 -4.52 5.52
C TRP A 140 5.46 -4.69 5.04
N TYR A 141 4.69 -5.50 5.75
CA TYR A 141 3.26 -5.66 5.49
C TYR A 141 2.46 -4.65 6.32
N PRO A 142 1.26 -4.23 5.87
CA PRO A 142 0.45 -3.25 6.59
C PRO A 142 0.19 -3.64 8.05
N GLU A 143 -0.08 -4.91 8.31
CA GLU A 143 -0.31 -5.40 9.67
C GLU A 143 0.94 -5.29 10.56
N GLU A 144 2.15 -5.31 9.98
CA GLU A 144 3.38 -5.01 10.71
C GLU A 144 3.49 -3.50 11.00
N GLU A 145 3.07 -2.63 10.08
CA GLU A 145 3.08 -1.18 10.28
C GLU A 145 2.07 -0.76 11.37
N ASP A 146 0.89 -1.38 11.39
CA ASP A 146 -0.10 -1.18 12.46
C ASP A 146 0.47 -1.62 13.81
N LYS A 147 1.06 -2.83 13.86
CA LYS A 147 1.71 -3.35 15.06
C LYS A 147 2.88 -2.49 15.51
N LEU A 148 3.69 -1.99 14.58
CA LEU A 148 4.80 -1.07 14.86
C LEU A 148 4.29 0.22 15.51
N THR A 149 3.24 0.81 14.94
CA THR A 149 2.63 2.04 15.43
C THR A 149 2.06 1.85 16.83
N ILE A 150 1.33 0.77 17.07
CA ILE A 150 0.78 0.41 18.39
C ILE A 150 1.91 0.24 19.41
N LEU A 151 2.96 -0.52 19.07
CA LEU A 151 4.07 -0.77 19.99
C LEU A 151 4.82 0.53 20.33
N TYR A 152 5.08 1.38 19.34
CA TYR A 152 5.76 2.65 19.58
C TYR A 152 4.92 3.59 20.44
N ASN A 153 3.62 3.74 20.12
CA ASN A 153 2.70 4.59 20.89
C ASN A 153 2.44 4.05 22.31
N SER A 154 2.65 2.76 22.56
CA SER A 154 2.65 2.18 23.91
C SER A 154 3.92 2.47 24.72
N GLY A 155 4.89 3.20 24.16
CA GLY A 155 6.14 3.57 24.82
C GLY A 155 7.28 2.56 24.66
N CYS A 156 7.14 1.54 23.81
CA CYS A 156 8.24 0.61 23.56
C CYS A 156 9.39 1.30 22.81
N SER A 157 10.63 1.07 23.27
CA SER A 157 11.82 1.55 22.57
C SER A 157 12.05 0.82 21.24
N PRO A 158 12.73 1.43 20.26
CA PRO A 158 13.06 0.77 18.98
C PRO A 158 13.79 -0.58 19.14
N LYS A 159 14.60 -0.73 20.20
CA LYS A 159 15.30 -1.98 20.54
C LYS A 159 14.32 -3.08 20.99
N GLU A 160 13.35 -2.75 21.83
CA GLU A 160 12.32 -3.70 22.26
C GLU A 160 11.39 -4.09 21.11
N ILE A 161 11.01 -3.11 20.28
CA ILE A 161 10.21 -3.34 19.07
C ILE A 161 10.94 -4.29 18.12
N SER A 162 12.24 -4.06 17.88
CA SER A 162 13.09 -4.94 17.08
C SER A 162 13.04 -6.40 17.54
N SER A 163 13.20 -6.65 18.84
CA SER A 163 13.09 -7.99 19.42
C SER A 163 11.69 -8.59 19.23
N LYS A 164 10.63 -7.82 19.49
CA LYS A 164 9.23 -8.28 19.35
C LYS A 164 8.83 -8.58 17.91
N MET A 165 9.36 -7.83 16.94
CA MET A 165 9.01 -7.94 15.51
C MET A 165 10.00 -8.80 14.72
N LYS A 166 11.09 -9.28 15.34
CA LYS A 166 12.16 -10.06 14.68
C LYS A 166 12.74 -9.34 13.44
N ARG A 167 12.79 -8.02 13.51
CA ARG A 167 13.36 -7.10 12.50
C ARG A 167 14.57 -6.41 13.10
N SER A 168 15.54 -5.99 12.31
CA SER A 168 16.70 -5.24 12.83
C SER A 168 16.27 -3.86 13.37
N VAL A 169 16.98 -3.36 14.39
CA VAL A 169 16.71 -2.04 14.98
C VAL A 169 16.75 -0.94 13.91
N ASN A 170 17.75 -0.97 13.02
CA ASN A 170 17.84 -0.04 11.91
C ASN A 170 16.61 -0.11 10.97
N SER A 171 16.10 -1.31 10.68
CA SER A 171 14.90 -1.45 9.87
C SER A 171 13.66 -0.90 10.55
N VAL A 172 13.53 -1.09 11.88
CA VAL A 172 12.43 -0.53 12.68
C VAL A 172 12.50 0.99 12.67
N MET A 173 13.66 1.58 12.94
CA MET A 173 13.81 3.04 12.97
C MET A 173 13.55 3.68 11.60
N ALA A 174 14.08 3.10 10.52
CA ALA A 174 13.80 3.57 9.17
C ALA A 174 12.31 3.52 8.82
N ARG A 175 11.57 2.54 9.36
CA ARG A 175 10.12 2.46 9.17
C ARG A 175 9.36 3.47 10.03
N LEU A 176 9.75 3.67 11.29
CA LEU A 176 9.18 4.70 12.16
C LEU A 176 9.32 6.11 11.57
N GLU A 177 10.49 6.41 11.01
CA GLU A 177 10.77 7.66 10.30
C GLU A 177 9.84 7.81 9.08
N LYS A 178 9.70 6.76 8.28
CA LYS A 178 8.79 6.75 7.12
C LYS A 178 7.31 6.91 7.49
N LEU A 179 6.91 6.45 8.68
CA LEU A 179 5.55 6.64 9.22
C LEU A 179 5.37 8.00 9.90
N GLY A 180 6.42 8.83 10.01
CA GLY A 180 6.37 10.12 10.67
C GLY A 180 6.27 10.04 12.20
N LEU A 181 6.53 8.88 12.80
CA LEU A 181 6.50 8.69 14.25
C LEU A 181 7.76 9.22 14.93
N ILE A 182 8.86 9.34 14.17
CA ILE A 182 10.09 10.01 14.58
C ILE A 182 10.56 10.95 13.48
N ALA A 183 11.21 12.06 13.86
CA ALA A 183 11.71 13.05 12.92
C ALA A 183 12.99 12.62 12.20
N ASP A 184 13.91 11.96 12.92
CA ASP A 184 15.17 11.47 12.37
C ASP A 184 15.60 10.21 13.12
N ARG A 185 15.85 9.13 12.36
CA ARG A 185 16.33 7.87 12.91
C ARG A 185 17.73 7.96 13.53
N HIS A 186 18.55 8.92 13.10
CA HIS A 186 19.95 9.02 13.52
C HIS A 186 20.10 9.53 14.95
N VAL A 187 19.06 10.17 15.49
CA VAL A 187 18.97 10.60 16.90
C VAL A 187 19.11 9.40 17.84
N TYR A 188 18.72 8.20 17.41
CA TYR A 188 18.78 6.96 18.19
C TYR A 188 20.04 6.11 17.93
N THR A 189 20.81 6.43 16.88
CA THR A 189 22.09 5.74 16.59
C THR A 189 23.31 6.44 17.17
N ALA A 190 23.15 7.65 17.73
CA ALA A 190 24.21 8.26 18.50
C ALA A 190 24.45 7.38 19.74
N PRO A 191 25.61 6.71 19.89
CA PRO A 191 26.01 6.28 21.23
C PRO A 191 26.04 7.55 22.06
N ASP A 192 25.59 7.51 23.32
CA ASP A 192 25.60 8.65 24.24
C ASP A 192 26.93 9.44 24.15
N ILE A 193 26.99 10.46 23.28
CA ILE A 193 28.07 11.44 23.30
C ILE A 193 27.62 12.44 24.35
N LEU A 194 27.96 12.09 25.58
CA LEU A 194 28.19 12.96 26.72
C LEU A 194 27.04 13.95 27.03
N ARG A 195 26.15 13.53 27.93
CA ARG A 195 25.60 14.46 28.92
C ARG A 195 26.25 14.20 30.28
N PHE A 196 27.07 15.18 30.65
CA PHE A 196 27.85 15.42 31.87
C PHE A 196 29.21 14.72 31.95
#